data_AF-A0A3M2HK36-F1
#
_entry.id   AF-A0A3M2HK36-F1
#
_cell.length_a   1.000
_cell.length_b   1.000
_cell.length_c   1.000
_cell.angle_alpha   90.00
_cell.angle_beta   90.00
_cell.angle_gamma   90.00
#
_symmetry.space_group_name_H-M   'P 1'
#
loop_
_entity.id
_entity.type
_entity.pdbx_description
1 polymer ?
#
loop_
_entity_poly.entity_id
_entity_poly.type
_entity_poly.pdbx_seq_one_letter_code
_entity_poly.pdbx_strand_id
1 'polypeptide(L)'
;MFGQRSLDAQPGTHYRSSRLSSVNGQYFFSTREGTLEGPFASRHDAELAVARYIDRVNMANKLLRHSNDHIGNLQRRTVQRDQEL
;
A
#
# COMPACT_ATOMS: atom_id res chain seq x y z
N MET A 1 -24.79 -4.66 -3.97
CA MET A 1 -23.83 -4.91 -5.07
C MET A 1 -22.83 -5.94 -4.60
N PHE A 2 -22.83 -7.14 -5.16
CA PHE A 2 -21.86 -8.18 -4.84
C PHE A 2 -20.56 -7.87 -5.58
N GLY A 3 -19.47 -7.60 -4.84
CA GLY A 3 -18.15 -7.40 -5.42
C GLY A 3 -17.37 -8.71 -5.34
N GLN A 4 -17.03 -9.29 -6.50
CA GLN A 4 -16.21 -10.49 -6.59
C GLN A 4 -14.77 -10.09 -6.92
N ARG A 5 -13.79 -10.51 -6.11
CA ARG A 5 -12.37 -10.43 -6.52
C ARG A 5 -12.08 -11.61 -7.45
N SER A 6 -11.10 -11.46 -8.36
CA SER A 6 -10.74 -12.53 -9.31
C SER A 6 -10.31 -13.86 -8.67
N LEU A 7 -10.03 -13.86 -7.36
CA LEU A 7 -9.65 -15.03 -6.57
C LEU A 7 -10.82 -15.64 -5.77
N ASP A 8 -11.99 -15.00 -5.73
CA ASP A 8 -13.13 -15.51 -4.96
C ASP A 8 -13.83 -16.62 -5.75
N ALA A 9 -13.87 -17.82 -5.15
CA ALA A 9 -14.47 -19.01 -5.75
C ALA A 9 -15.99 -18.92 -5.94
N GLN A 10 -16.67 -18.06 -5.18
CA GLN A 10 -18.11 -17.82 -5.27
C GLN A 10 -18.44 -16.36 -4.93
N PRO A 11 -19.53 -15.79 -5.49
CA PRO A 11 -19.97 -14.45 -5.14
C PRO A 11 -20.43 -14.40 -3.67
N GLY A 12 -19.86 -13.46 -2.90
CA GLY A 12 -20.18 -13.27 -1.48
C GLY A 12 -20.47 -11.81 -1.13
N THR A 13 -21.17 -11.60 -0.02
CA THR A 13 -21.35 -10.26 0.56
C THR A 13 -20.10 -9.89 1.34
N HIS A 14 -19.23 -9.05 0.78
CA HIS A 14 -18.06 -8.53 1.47
C HIS A 14 -18.42 -7.23 2.21
N TYR A 15 -18.53 -7.31 3.53
CA TYR A 15 -18.57 -6.11 4.37
C TYR A 15 -17.17 -5.51 4.43
N ARG A 16 -16.96 -4.41 3.72
CA ARG A 16 -15.78 -3.57 3.92
C ARG A 16 -16.06 -2.65 5.09
N SER A 17 -15.48 -2.95 6.25
CA SER A 17 -15.44 -1.97 7.32
C SER A 17 -14.76 -0.70 6.79
N SER A 18 -15.37 0.46 7.09
CA SER A 18 -14.71 1.74 6.83
C SER A 18 -13.38 1.73 7.58
N ARG A 19 -12.31 2.20 6.92
CA ARG A 19 -10.99 2.30 7.55
C ARG A 19 -10.89 3.44 8.54
N LEU A 20 -11.89 4.32 8.60
CA LEU A 20 -11.96 5.40 9.56
C LEU A 20 -12.76 4.99 10.80
N SER A 21 -12.21 5.28 11.97
CA SER A 21 -12.83 5.09 13.27
C SER A 21 -12.75 6.38 14.08
N SER A 22 -13.80 6.70 14.83
CA SER A 22 -13.80 7.80 15.81
C SER A 22 -13.72 7.26 17.23
N VAL A 23 -12.77 7.73 18.02
CA VAL A 23 -12.63 7.39 19.45
C VAL A 23 -12.54 8.69 20.23
N ASN A 24 -13.46 8.90 21.19
CA ASN A 24 -13.50 10.10 22.03
C ASN A 24 -13.53 11.43 21.24
N GLY A 25 -14.24 11.46 20.11
CA GLY A 25 -14.32 12.65 19.25
C GLY A 25 -13.09 12.91 18.38
N GLN A 26 -12.08 12.05 18.46
CA GLN A 26 -10.90 12.10 17.60
C GLN A 26 -11.01 11.05 16.49
N TYR A 27 -10.49 11.36 15.32
CA TYR A 27 -10.56 10.46 14.16
C TYR A 27 -9.23 9.73 13.95
N PHE A 28 -9.32 8.46 13.57
CA PHE A 28 -8.20 7.60 13.27
C PHE A 28 -8.47 6.83 11.99
N PHE A 29 -7.43 6.34 11.32
CA PHE A 29 -7.59 5.34 10.29
C PHE A 29 -6.69 4.12 10.50
N SER A 30 -7.16 2.96 10.10
CA SER A 30 -6.41 1.71 10.17
C SER A 30 -5.74 1.36 8.84
N THR A 31 -4.49 0.92 8.92
CA THR A 31 -3.74 0.36 7.78
C THR A 31 -3.95 -1.15 7.71
N ARG A 32 -3.55 -1.81 6.60
CA ARG A 32 -3.66 -3.28 6.48
C ARG A 32 -2.67 -4.02 7.37
N GLU A 33 -1.64 -3.31 7.77
CA GLU A 33 -0.49 -3.74 8.54
C GLU A 33 -0.81 -3.68 10.05
N GLY A 34 -2.02 -3.25 10.41
CA GLY A 34 -2.51 -3.19 11.78
C GLY A 34 -2.14 -1.91 12.51
N THR A 35 -1.57 -0.91 11.84
CA THR A 35 -1.29 0.39 12.47
C THR A 35 -2.55 1.25 12.51
N LEU A 36 -2.64 2.06 13.57
CA LEU A 36 -3.68 3.05 13.76
C LEU A 36 -3.05 4.44 13.66
N GLU A 37 -3.38 5.16 12.59
CA GLU A 37 -2.82 6.48 12.29
C GLU A 37 -3.79 7.56 12.79
N GLY A 38 -3.24 8.62 13.39
CA GLY A 38 -4.00 9.71 14.01
C GLY A 38 -3.40 10.11 15.36
N PRO A 39 -4.12 10.92 16.16
CA PRO A 39 -5.48 11.42 15.94
C PRO A 39 -5.57 12.56 14.91
N PHE A 40 -6.71 12.63 14.23
CA PHE A 40 -7.09 13.73 13.34
C PHE A 40 -8.25 14.53 13.94
N ALA A 41 -8.21 15.85 13.74
CA ALA A 41 -9.18 16.78 14.30
C ALA A 41 -10.57 16.63 13.67
N SER A 42 -10.64 16.29 12.39
CA SER A 42 -11.88 16.08 11.67
C SER A 42 -11.83 14.81 10.83
N ARG A 43 -13.02 14.31 10.47
CA ARG A 43 -13.15 13.20 9.52
C ARG A 43 -12.49 13.52 8.18
N HIS A 44 -12.66 14.76 7.70
CA HIS A 44 -12.09 15.20 6.44
C HIS A 44 -10.56 15.16 6.46
N ASP A 45 -9.94 15.58 7.56
CA ASP A 45 -8.48 15.51 7.72
C ASP A 45 -7.97 14.07 7.71
N ALA A 46 -8.70 13.16 8.36
CA ALA A 46 -8.39 11.74 8.34
C ALA A 46 -8.51 11.15 6.92
N GLU A 47 -9.54 11.53 6.16
CA GLU A 47 -9.71 11.09 4.76
C GLU A 47 -8.58 11.60 3.85
N LEU A 48 -8.17 12.86 3.99
CA LEU A 48 -7.01 13.41 3.29
C LEU A 48 -5.71 12.70 3.71
N ALA A 49 -5.55 12.39 4.99
CA ALA A 49 -4.39 11.66 5.49
C ALA A 49 -4.31 10.23 4.94
N VAL A 50 -5.44 9.55 4.78
CA VAL A 50 -5.52 8.24 4.11
C VAL A 50 -4.99 8.33 2.68
N ALA A 51 -5.43 9.33 1.91
CA ALA A 51 -4.97 9.52 0.53
C ALA A 51 -3.44 9.73 0.48
N ARG A 52 -2.92 10.64 1.31
CA ARG A 52 -1.47 10.90 1.41
C ARG A 52 -0.68 9.67 1.84
N TYR A 53 -1.21 8.86 2.75
CA TYR A 53 -0.59 7.62 3.18
C TYR A 53 -0.46 6.64 2.00
N ILE A 54 -1.54 6.45 1.24
CA ILE A 54 -1.55 5.57 0.06
C ILE A 54 -0.52 6.04 -0.97
N ASP A 55 -0.46 7.36 -1.25
CA ASP A 55 0.50 7.93 -2.19
C ASP A 55 1.95 7.69 -1.75
N ARG A 56 2.25 7.90 -0.47
CA ARG A 56 3.57 7.64 0.10
C ARG A 56 3.97 6.16 -0.06
N VAL A 57 3.07 5.23 0.27
CA VAL A 57 3.34 3.79 0.18
C VAL A 57 3.55 3.37 -1.28
N ASN A 58 2.74 3.88 -2.21
CA ASN A 58 2.88 3.61 -3.63
C ASN A 58 4.22 4.15 -4.18
N MET A 59 4.59 5.37 -3.79
CA MET A 59 5.86 5.97 -4.18
C MET A 59 7.05 5.17 -3.64
N ALA A 60 7.03 4.80 -2.36
CA ALA A 60 8.07 3.97 -1.76
C ALA A 60 8.21 2.63 -2.48
N ASN A 61 7.09 1.95 -2.80
CA ASN A 61 7.10 0.70 -3.55
C ASN A 61 7.70 0.88 -4.96
N LYS A 62 7.35 1.97 -5.66
CA LYS A 62 7.93 2.29 -6.97
C LYS A 62 9.44 2.48 -6.92
N LEU A 63 9.93 3.20 -5.91
CA LEU A 63 11.36 3.43 -5.71
C LEU A 63 12.10 2.12 -5.40
N LEU A 64 11.55 1.28 -4.52
CA LEU A 64 12.11 -0.04 -4.20
C LEU A 64 12.21 -0.95 -5.42
N ARG A 65 11.16 -0.98 -6.26
CA ARG A 65 11.17 -1.75 -7.52
C ARG A 65 12.26 -1.27 -8.47
N HIS A 66 12.33 0.04 -8.72
CA HIS A 66 13.31 0.62 -9.62
C HIS A 66 14.76 0.36 -9.15
N SER A 67 15.01 0.43 -7.84
CA SER A 67 16.31 0.08 -7.26
C SER A 67 16.69 -1.37 -7.53
N ASN A 68 15.76 -2.31 -7.27
CA ASN A 68 16.00 -3.74 -7.49
C ASN A 68 16.26 -4.05 -8.98
N ASP A 69 15.53 -3.42 -9.89
CA ASP A 69 15.72 -3.61 -11.34
C ASP A 69 17.11 -3.13 -11.77
N HIS A 70 17.57 -1.99 -11.25
CA HIS A 70 18.90 -1.45 -11.55
C HIS A 70 20.01 -2.39 -11.06
N ILE A 71 19.91 -2.89 -9.83
CA ILE A 71 20.88 -3.83 -9.25
C ILE A 71 20.92 -5.14 -10.05
N GLY A 72 19.77 -5.71 -10.40
CA GLY A 72 19.71 -6.93 -11.22
C GLY A 72 20.32 -6.75 -12.61
N ASN A 73 20.16 -5.57 -13.22
CA ASN A 73 20.77 -5.24 -14.50
C ASN A 73 22.29 -5.01 -14.43
N LEU A 74 22.83 -4.59 -13.29
CA LEU A 74 24.27 -4.50 -13.05
C LEU A 74 24.88 -5.90 -12.93
N GLN A 75 24.28 -6.78 -12.12
CA GLN A 75 24.75 -8.16 -11.94
C GLN A 75 24.75 -8.97 -13.25
N ARG A 76 23.72 -8.81 -14.10
CA ARG A 76 23.71 -9.46 -15.42
C ARG A 76 24.85 -8.98 -16.32
N ARG A 77 25.18 -7.68 -16.28
CA ARG A 77 26.28 -7.12 -17.08
C ARG A 77 27.66 -7.55 -16.61
N THR A 78 27.87 -7.74 -15.30
CA THR A 78 29.16 -8.24 -14.79
C THR A 78 29.38 -9.69 -15.18
N VAL A 79 28.36 -10.55 -15.00
CA VAL A 79 28.43 -11.97 -15.36
C VAL A 79 28.72 -12.18 -16.85
N GLN A 80 28.11 -11.37 -17.74
CA GLN A 80 28.40 -11.44 -19.18
C GLN A 80 29.85 -11.09 -19.50
N ARG A 81 30.44 -10.08 -18.83
CA ARG A 81 31.85 -9.70 -19.05
C ARG A 81 32.81 -10.78 -18.58
N ASP A 82 32.53 -11.43 -17.46
CA ASP A 82 33.40 -12.47 -16.91
C ASP A 82 33.33 -13.78 -17.73
N GLN A 83 32.30 -13.98 -18.56
CA GLN A 83 32.19 -15.12 -19.49
C GLN A 83 32.91 -14.90 -20.84
N GLU A 84 33.31 -13.67 -21.15
CA GLU A 84 33.97 -13.29 -22.41
C GLU A 84 35.51 -13.22 -22.29
N LEU A 85 36.07 -13.58 -21.13
CA LEU A 85 37.52 -13.65 -20.83
C LEU A 85 37.97 -15.09 -20.56
#